data_AF-A0A7C7JSU6-F1
#
_entry.id   AF-A0A7C7JSU6-F1
#
_cell.length_a   1.000
_cell.length_b   1.000
_cell.length_c   1.000
_cell.angle_alpha   90.00
_cell.angle_beta   90.00
_cell.angle_gamma   90.00
#
_symmetry.space_group_name_H-M   'P 1'
#
loop_
_entity.id
_entity.type
_entity.pdbx_description
1 polymer ?
#
loop_
_entity_poly.entity_id
_entity_poly.type
_entity_poly.pdbx_seq_one_letter_code
_entity_poly.pdbx_strand_id
1 'polypeptide(L)'
;MFSFFNIVHAFFFIPFSIVLVLKGNYPALNILGWHLAILALIYSNNFINIFVNSKDAVFYSILAIILTFVGLLYFNVFDITQYTSVFFKLFYDFPYIALLPLAIAFLLYKLAFNYFKAHFYLDAGLAKEVKIAENDNLTYLNRFGSMATFLKNDIRLIKRNKRSKTTVFLSVLFIFYGLLFFTGAVEAYKGPFWRVFAGIFVSGGFLFSFGQFVPSWDSAYYPLMMSQNIRYKDYLESKWYLMVIATIFSTVLASFYMFWGWQAYAAVVVGAIYNIGLNSHVVLWGGAYIKTPIDLTSNKKAFGDKKAFNAKTLLLIIPKLLLPMGIYALGHFLQGEALGFILVALCGLLGFLFKNKVFQIIEKIYKSEKYKTIAAYKENN
;
A
#
# COMPACT_ATOMS: atom_id res chain seq x y z
N MET A 1 17.34 -17.26 4.92
CA MET A 1 16.85 -18.15 3.84
C MET A 1 15.32 -18.04 3.65
N PHE A 2 14.51 -18.23 4.69
CA PHE A 2 13.02 -18.18 4.66
C PHE A 2 12.40 -16.76 4.70
N SER A 3 12.97 -15.80 3.99
CA SER A 3 12.36 -14.47 3.87
C SER A 3 11.28 -14.48 2.80
N PHE A 4 10.21 -13.69 2.98
CA PHE A 4 9.16 -13.49 1.97
C PHE A 4 9.74 -13.16 0.59
N PHE A 5 10.77 -12.32 0.54
CA PHE A 5 11.45 -11.91 -0.69
C PHE A 5 12.14 -13.07 -1.43
N ASN A 6 12.49 -14.17 -0.76
CA ASN A 6 13.03 -15.35 -1.44
C ASN A 6 11.94 -16.31 -1.89
N ILE A 7 10.86 -16.42 -1.11
CA ILE A 7 9.79 -17.39 -1.34
C ILE A 7 8.81 -16.90 -2.41
N VAL A 8 8.57 -15.58 -2.51
CA VAL A 8 7.58 -15.01 -3.42
C VAL A 8 7.86 -15.37 -4.89
N HIS A 9 9.13 -15.43 -5.30
CA HIS A 9 9.51 -15.77 -6.67
C HIS A 9 9.18 -17.24 -7.03
N ALA A 10 9.17 -18.14 -6.05
CA ALA A 10 8.84 -19.55 -6.27
C ALA A 10 7.40 -19.73 -6.79
N PHE A 11 6.47 -18.84 -6.40
CA PHE A 11 5.09 -18.85 -6.89
C PHE A 11 4.97 -18.58 -8.39
N PHE A 12 5.95 -17.91 -9.00
CA PHE A 12 6.00 -17.71 -10.44
C PHE A 12 6.81 -18.81 -11.14
N PHE A 13 8.06 -19.03 -10.70
CA PHE A 13 9.00 -19.89 -11.42
C PHE A 13 8.65 -21.38 -11.33
N ILE A 14 8.06 -21.86 -10.22
CA ILE A 14 7.68 -23.28 -10.10
C ILE A 14 6.55 -23.62 -11.08
N PRO A 15 5.39 -22.92 -11.07
CA PRO A 15 4.33 -23.19 -12.05
C PRO A 15 4.81 -22.99 -13.49
N PHE A 16 5.62 -21.96 -13.75
CA PHE A 16 6.19 -21.71 -15.07
C PHE A 16 7.02 -22.89 -15.58
N SER A 17 7.95 -23.39 -14.77
CA SER A 17 8.76 -24.56 -15.13
C SER A 17 7.92 -25.82 -15.33
N ILE A 18 6.90 -26.05 -14.50
CA ILE A 18 5.98 -27.18 -14.65
C ILE A 18 5.23 -27.11 -15.99
N VAL A 19 4.73 -25.93 -16.36
CA VAL A 19 4.02 -25.73 -17.63
C VAL A 19 4.94 -25.96 -18.83
N LEU A 20 6.20 -25.49 -18.76
CA LEU A 20 7.15 -25.71 -19.85
C LEU A 20 7.48 -27.20 -20.06
N VAL A 21 7.60 -27.99 -18.99
CA VAL A 21 7.82 -29.43 -19.09
C VAL A 21 6.57 -30.14 -19.63
N LEU A 22 5.39 -29.89 -19.03
CA LEU A 22 4.18 -30.67 -19.30
C LEU A 22 3.45 -30.25 -20.58
N LYS A 23 3.47 -28.96 -20.93
CA LYS A 23 2.74 -28.40 -22.09
C LYS A 23 3.68 -27.91 -23.19
N GLY A 24 4.87 -27.43 -22.82
CA GLY A 24 5.86 -26.93 -23.79
C GLY A 24 6.69 -28.02 -24.46
N ASN A 25 6.62 -29.27 -23.97
CA ASN A 25 7.35 -30.43 -24.49
C ASN A 25 8.88 -30.24 -24.51
N TYR A 26 9.39 -29.43 -23.59
CA TYR A 26 10.81 -29.16 -23.43
C TYR A 26 11.48 -30.18 -22.51
N PRO A 27 12.76 -30.55 -22.73
CA PRO A 27 13.48 -31.48 -21.87
C PRO A 27 13.53 -31.03 -20.41
N ALA A 28 13.09 -31.91 -19.50
CA ALA A 28 13.01 -31.60 -18.08
C ALA A 28 14.37 -31.20 -17.47
N LEU A 29 15.46 -31.84 -17.89
CA LEU A 29 16.81 -31.54 -17.39
C LEU A 29 17.23 -30.10 -17.72
N ASN A 30 16.91 -29.63 -18.93
CA ASN A 30 17.25 -28.28 -19.40
C ASN A 30 16.46 -27.21 -18.64
N ILE A 31 15.18 -27.47 -18.41
CA ILE A 31 14.34 -26.59 -17.60
C ILE A 31 14.82 -26.55 -16.15
N LEU A 32 15.21 -27.70 -15.58
CA LEU A 32 15.75 -27.76 -14.22
C LEU A 32 17.05 -26.96 -14.08
N GLY A 33 17.98 -27.08 -15.03
CA GLY A 33 19.22 -26.28 -15.04
C GLY A 33 18.93 -24.79 -15.05
N TRP A 34 18.07 -24.34 -15.97
CA TRP A 34 17.64 -22.95 -16.05
C TRP A 34 16.94 -22.46 -14.77
N HIS A 35 16.03 -23.27 -14.23
CA HIS A 35 15.28 -22.95 -13.01
C HIS A 35 16.21 -22.79 -11.80
N LEU A 36 17.15 -23.72 -11.61
CA LEU A 36 18.13 -23.68 -10.53
C LEU A 36 19.05 -22.47 -10.65
N ALA A 37 19.48 -22.13 -11.86
CA ALA A 37 20.31 -20.94 -12.10
C ALA A 37 19.58 -19.66 -11.71
N ILE A 38 18.32 -19.50 -12.11
CA ILE A 38 17.52 -18.32 -11.78
C ILE A 38 17.27 -18.22 -10.28
N LEU A 39 16.89 -19.33 -9.63
CA LEU A 39 16.75 -19.35 -8.18
C LEU A 39 18.05 -18.90 -7.51
N ALA A 40 19.20 -19.43 -7.93
CA ALA A 40 20.49 -19.06 -7.37
C ALA A 40 20.84 -17.57 -7.57
N LEU A 41 20.51 -16.98 -8.73
CA LEU A 41 20.69 -15.55 -8.98
C LEU A 41 19.79 -14.68 -8.09
N ILE A 42 18.54 -15.10 -7.88
CA ILE A 42 17.61 -14.41 -6.96
C ILE A 42 18.15 -14.43 -5.53
N TYR A 43 18.59 -15.60 -5.05
CA TYR A 43 19.20 -15.73 -3.73
C TYR A 43 20.47 -14.88 -3.60
N SER A 44 21.34 -14.92 -4.62
CA SER A 44 22.54 -14.09 -4.69
C SER A 44 22.21 -12.60 -4.57
N ASN A 45 21.23 -12.12 -5.33
CA ASN A 45 20.78 -10.73 -5.28
C ASN A 45 20.28 -10.34 -3.88
N ASN A 46 19.51 -11.22 -3.22
CA ASN A 46 19.04 -10.95 -1.86
C ASN A 46 20.20 -10.91 -0.84
N PHE A 47 21.16 -11.82 -0.95
CA PHE A 47 22.34 -11.80 -0.07
C PHE A 47 23.24 -10.58 -0.32
N ILE A 48 23.44 -10.17 -1.58
CA ILE A 48 24.16 -8.93 -1.92
C ILE A 48 23.45 -7.72 -1.30
N ASN A 49 22.12 -7.70 -1.36
CA ASN A 49 21.34 -6.61 -0.79
C ASN A 49 21.61 -6.44 0.72
N ILE A 50 21.89 -7.50 1.47
CA ILE A 50 22.26 -7.38 2.90
C ILE A 50 23.48 -6.49 3.12
N PHE A 51 24.47 -6.53 2.23
CA PHE A 51 25.70 -5.73 2.34
C PHE A 51 25.58 -4.31 1.78
N VAL A 52 24.65 -4.11 0.84
CA VAL A 52 24.44 -2.83 0.16
C VAL A 52 23.36 -1.99 0.84
N ASN A 53 22.45 -2.63 1.59
CA ASN A 53 21.33 -2.01 2.27
C ASN A 53 21.84 -1.00 3.31
N SER A 54 21.73 0.30 2.97
CA SER A 54 22.19 1.53 3.67
C SER A 54 22.97 2.48 2.76
N LYS A 55 23.38 2.03 1.56
CA LYS A 55 24.09 2.83 0.56
C LYS A 55 23.13 3.29 -0.54
N ASP A 56 22.42 4.37 -0.28
CA ASP A 56 21.45 4.97 -1.22
C ASP A 56 22.07 5.22 -2.61
N ALA A 57 23.34 5.61 -2.67
CA ALA A 57 24.07 5.80 -3.93
C ALA A 57 24.08 4.56 -4.83
N VAL A 58 24.25 3.37 -4.25
CA VAL A 58 24.26 2.11 -5.02
C VAL A 58 22.87 1.79 -5.56
N PHE A 59 21.83 2.01 -4.75
CA PHE A 59 20.44 1.82 -5.17
C PHE A 59 20.09 2.74 -6.36
N TYR A 60 20.36 4.05 -6.22
CA TYR A 60 20.07 5.02 -7.29
C TYR A 60 20.90 4.77 -8.55
N SER A 61 22.14 4.30 -8.41
CA SER A 61 22.98 3.97 -9.57
C SER A 61 22.41 2.78 -10.36
N ILE A 62 22.02 1.70 -9.68
CA ILE A 62 21.41 0.53 -10.33
C ILE A 62 20.06 0.92 -10.96
N LEU A 63 19.25 1.70 -10.25
CA LEU A 63 17.96 2.18 -10.78
C LEU A 63 18.14 3.02 -12.04
N ALA A 64 19.12 3.94 -12.05
CA ALA A 64 19.43 4.76 -13.21
C ALA A 64 19.85 3.91 -14.42
N ILE A 65 20.70 2.90 -14.20
CA ILE A 65 21.12 1.95 -15.25
C ILE A 65 19.92 1.19 -15.83
N ILE A 66 19.05 0.65 -14.98
CA ILE A 66 17.84 -0.08 -15.42
C ILE A 66 16.93 0.83 -16.23
N LEU A 67 16.63 2.04 -15.72
CA LEU A 67 15.76 3.00 -16.41
C LEU A 67 16.36 3.44 -17.75
N THR A 68 17.67 3.54 -17.84
CA THR A 68 18.38 3.87 -19.09
C THR A 68 18.19 2.76 -20.11
N PHE A 69 18.43 1.49 -19.75
CA PHE A 69 18.22 0.37 -20.66
C PHE A 69 16.75 0.18 -21.06
N VAL A 70 15.82 0.38 -20.13
CA VAL A 70 14.37 0.34 -20.43
C VAL A 70 14.00 1.47 -21.40
N GLY A 71 14.51 2.68 -21.20
CA GLY A 71 14.30 3.80 -22.12
C GLY A 71 14.87 3.54 -23.51
N LEU A 72 16.12 3.06 -23.58
CA LEU A 72 16.78 2.71 -24.84
C LEU A 72 16.03 1.62 -25.61
N LEU A 73 15.48 0.62 -24.91
CA LEU A 73 14.64 -0.42 -25.49
C LEU A 73 13.31 0.16 -25.99
N TYR A 74 12.65 1.00 -25.20
CA TYR A 74 11.37 1.62 -25.56
C TYR A 74 11.46 2.50 -26.82
N PHE A 75 12.56 3.25 -26.97
CA PHE A 75 12.81 4.06 -28.16
C PHE A 75 13.46 3.30 -29.31
N ASN A 76 13.61 1.97 -29.20
CA ASN A 76 14.26 1.10 -30.19
C ASN A 76 15.70 1.54 -30.54
N VAL A 77 16.41 2.19 -29.61
CA VAL A 77 17.79 2.66 -29.81
C VAL A 77 18.79 1.54 -29.51
N PHE A 78 18.54 0.76 -28.47
CA PHE A 78 19.41 -0.37 -28.09
C PHE A 78 18.62 -1.44 -27.35
N ASP A 79 18.76 -2.69 -27.80
CA ASP A 79 18.08 -3.85 -27.24
C ASP A 79 19.03 -4.71 -26.39
N ILE A 80 19.01 -4.48 -25.07
CA ILE A 80 19.79 -5.25 -24.10
C ILE A 80 19.34 -6.72 -24.02
N THR A 81 18.14 -7.06 -24.51
CA THR A 81 17.61 -8.44 -24.46
C THR A 81 18.37 -9.38 -25.38
N GLN A 82 18.97 -8.88 -26.46
CA GLN A 82 19.81 -9.68 -27.34
C GLN A 82 21.03 -10.26 -26.62
N TYR A 83 21.57 -9.54 -25.64
CA TYR A 83 22.72 -9.99 -24.86
C TYR A 83 22.30 -10.80 -23.63
N THR A 84 21.27 -10.35 -22.91
CA THR A 84 20.81 -11.06 -21.70
C THR A 84 20.13 -12.39 -22.03
N SER A 85 19.44 -12.50 -23.16
CA SER A 85 18.85 -13.76 -23.61
C SER A 85 19.89 -14.85 -23.83
N VAL A 86 21.05 -14.53 -24.43
CA VAL A 86 22.17 -15.47 -24.60
C VAL A 86 22.66 -15.98 -23.24
N PHE A 87 22.82 -15.07 -22.27
CA PHE A 87 23.24 -15.43 -20.92
C PHE A 87 22.26 -16.39 -20.23
N PHE A 88 20.96 -16.11 -20.29
CA PHE A 88 19.96 -17.00 -19.66
C PHE A 88 19.76 -18.31 -20.43
N LYS A 89 19.86 -18.28 -21.76
CA LYS A 89 19.77 -19.47 -22.61
C LYS A 89 20.92 -20.43 -22.36
N LEU A 90 22.10 -19.94 -22.00
CA LEU A 90 23.26 -20.77 -21.66
C LEU A 90 22.95 -21.77 -20.53
N PHE A 91 22.17 -21.39 -19.52
CA PHE A 91 21.75 -22.32 -18.45
C PHE A 91 20.75 -23.38 -18.91
N TYR A 92 19.99 -23.10 -19.96
CA TYR A 92 19.07 -24.04 -20.57
C TYR A 92 19.81 -25.00 -21.51
N ASP A 93 20.71 -24.49 -22.36
CA ASP A 93 21.47 -25.29 -23.32
C ASP A 93 22.50 -26.19 -22.60
N PHE A 94 23.10 -25.70 -21.51
CA PHE A 94 24.10 -26.41 -20.70
C PHE A 94 23.71 -26.44 -19.21
N PRO A 95 22.83 -27.37 -18.78
CA PRO A 95 22.23 -27.36 -17.45
C PRO A 95 23.22 -27.44 -16.27
N TYR A 96 24.37 -28.09 -16.48
CA TYR A 96 25.42 -28.20 -15.46
C TYR A 96 26.04 -26.84 -15.10
N ILE A 97 25.95 -25.84 -15.97
CA ILE A 97 26.47 -24.49 -15.69
C ILE A 97 25.66 -23.82 -14.56
N ALA A 98 24.43 -24.26 -14.29
CA ALA A 98 23.64 -23.81 -13.14
C ALA A 98 24.34 -24.03 -11.78
N LEU A 99 25.31 -24.94 -11.70
CA LEU A 99 26.13 -25.15 -10.50
C LEU A 99 26.97 -23.91 -10.14
N LEU A 100 27.36 -23.09 -11.13
CA LEU A 100 28.16 -21.89 -10.91
C LEU A 100 27.39 -20.81 -10.12
N PRO A 101 26.20 -20.34 -10.55
CA PRO A 101 25.43 -19.39 -9.75
C PRO A 101 24.98 -20.00 -8.41
N LEU A 102 24.75 -21.32 -8.32
CA LEU A 102 24.48 -21.99 -7.04
C LEU A 102 25.66 -21.88 -6.08
N ALA A 103 26.89 -22.10 -6.56
CA ALA A 103 28.10 -21.94 -5.77
C ALA A 103 28.28 -20.48 -5.30
N ILE A 104 28.02 -19.50 -6.18
CA ILE A 104 28.04 -18.08 -5.82
C ILE A 104 27.00 -17.76 -4.74
N ALA A 105 25.77 -18.23 -4.91
CA ALA A 105 24.70 -18.03 -3.93
C ALA A 105 25.06 -18.61 -2.56
N PHE A 106 25.70 -19.79 -2.54
CA PHE A 106 26.16 -20.43 -1.32
C PHE A 106 27.32 -19.68 -0.65
N LEU A 107 28.27 -19.15 -1.43
CA LEU A 107 29.34 -18.30 -0.90
C LEU A 107 28.78 -17.01 -0.30
N LEU A 108 27.88 -16.32 -1.01
CA LEU A 108 27.20 -15.12 -0.51
C LEU A 108 26.37 -15.40 0.73
N TYR A 109 25.70 -16.56 0.80
CA TYR A 109 25.02 -17.01 2.01
C TYR A 109 25.99 -17.12 3.20
N LYS A 110 27.14 -17.79 3.03
CA LYS A 110 28.15 -17.92 4.09
C LYS A 110 28.68 -16.56 4.55
N LEU A 111 28.98 -15.66 3.62
CA LEU A 111 29.41 -14.30 3.93
C LEU A 111 28.34 -13.55 4.71
N ALA A 112 27.08 -13.61 4.28
CA ALA A 112 25.97 -12.92 4.93
C ALA A 112 25.73 -13.48 6.34
N PHE A 113 25.79 -14.81 6.49
CA PHE A 113 25.65 -15.47 7.77
C PHE A 113 26.76 -15.07 8.76
N ASN A 114 28.01 -15.07 8.32
CA ASN A 114 29.14 -14.64 9.15
C ASN A 114 29.05 -13.16 9.52
N TYR A 115 28.64 -12.30 8.56
CA TYR A 115 28.40 -10.89 8.80
C TYR A 115 27.34 -10.67 9.90
N PHE A 116 26.19 -11.35 9.81
CA PHE A 116 25.16 -11.26 10.84
C PHE A 116 25.64 -11.79 12.18
N LYS A 117 26.36 -12.92 12.22
CA LYS A 117 26.89 -13.51 13.45
C LYS A 117 27.86 -12.56 14.16
N ALA A 118 28.73 -11.87 13.41
CA ALA A 118 29.70 -10.92 13.96
C ALA A 118 29.06 -9.62 14.47
N HIS A 119 27.91 -9.22 13.93
CA HIS A 119 27.20 -8.00 14.29
C HIS A 119 25.91 -8.26 15.10
N PHE A 120 25.77 -9.47 15.66
CA PHE A 120 24.60 -9.90 16.43
C PHE A 120 24.66 -9.41 17.90
N TYR A 121 25.02 -8.13 18.12
CA TYR A 121 24.91 -7.53 19.45
C TYR A 121 23.56 -6.83 19.56
N LEU A 122 22.72 -7.32 20.46
CA LEU A 122 21.40 -6.76 20.79
C LEU A 122 21.50 -5.28 21.22
N ASP A 123 22.65 -4.88 21.77
CA ASP A 123 22.82 -3.58 22.41
C ASP A 123 23.07 -2.41 21.43
N ALA A 124 23.50 -2.68 20.19
CA ALA A 124 23.71 -1.63 19.19
C ALA A 124 22.39 -1.19 18.50
N GLY A 125 21.37 -2.05 18.47
CA GLY A 125 20.07 -1.77 17.84
C GLY A 125 19.01 -1.21 18.80
N LEU A 126 19.29 -1.21 20.11
CA LEU A 126 18.38 -0.78 21.19
C LEU A 126 18.67 0.64 21.70
N ALA A 127 19.69 1.31 21.20
CA ALA A 127 19.84 2.74 21.38
C ALA A 127 18.73 3.44 20.56
N LYS A 128 17.65 3.84 21.24
CA LYS A 128 16.66 4.76 20.69
C LYS A 128 17.41 5.98 20.16
N GLU A 129 17.60 6.09 18.85
CA GLU A 129 18.05 7.36 18.27
C GLU A 129 17.01 8.41 18.59
N VAL A 130 17.27 9.21 19.61
CA VAL A 130 16.50 10.42 19.89
C VAL A 130 16.95 11.43 18.84
N LYS A 131 16.37 11.36 17.65
CA LYS A 131 16.48 12.46 16.69
C LYS A 131 15.92 13.70 17.37
N ILE A 132 16.78 14.71 17.53
CA ILE A 132 16.41 16.04 18.00
C ILE A 132 15.23 16.50 17.17
N ALA A 133 14.12 16.80 17.84
CA ALA A 133 12.90 17.20 17.18
C ALA A 133 13.13 18.54 16.48
N GLU A 134 13.23 18.53 15.16
CA GLU A 134 12.98 19.75 14.37
C GLU A 134 11.59 20.26 14.74
N ASN A 135 11.55 21.47 15.30
CA ASN A 135 10.32 22.13 15.65
C ASN A 135 9.72 22.72 14.37
N ASP A 136 9.18 21.84 13.53
CA ASP A 136 8.42 22.24 12.35
C ASP A 136 7.14 22.92 12.84
N ASN A 137 7.20 24.25 12.93
CA ASN A 137 6.10 25.08 13.38
C ASN A 137 5.03 25.10 12.28
N LEU A 138 4.15 24.09 12.29
CA LEU A 138 3.01 23.91 11.37
C LEU A 138 1.90 24.97 11.61
N THR A 139 2.27 26.24 11.76
CA THR A 139 1.38 27.37 12.08
C THR A 139 0.31 27.58 11.01
N TYR A 140 0.59 27.24 9.76
CA TYR A 140 -0.39 27.29 8.67
C TYR A 140 -1.65 26.43 8.91
N LEU A 141 -1.58 25.42 9.79
CA LEU A 141 -2.74 24.58 10.15
C LEU A 141 -3.65 25.24 11.19
N ASN A 142 -3.23 26.35 11.82
CA ASN A 142 -4.05 27.08 12.80
C ASN A 142 -5.38 27.55 12.21
N ARG A 143 -5.47 27.71 10.88
CA ARG A 143 -6.72 28.02 10.16
C ARG A 143 -7.85 27.03 10.40
N PHE A 144 -7.52 25.81 10.85
CA PHE A 144 -8.49 24.75 11.15
C PHE A 144 -9.02 24.82 12.60
N GLY A 145 -8.65 25.83 13.40
CA GLY A 145 -9.21 26.06 14.73
C GLY A 145 -8.96 24.90 15.70
N SER A 146 -9.99 24.47 16.42
CA SER A 146 -9.90 23.45 17.48
C SER A 146 -9.36 22.08 17.01
N MET A 147 -9.57 21.71 15.75
CA MET A 147 -9.04 20.45 15.19
C MET A 147 -7.57 20.55 14.73
N ALA A 148 -6.99 21.75 14.67
CA ALA A 148 -5.61 21.96 14.22
C ALA A 148 -4.59 21.19 15.07
N THR A 149 -4.84 21.03 16.37
CA THR A 149 -3.98 20.27 17.28
C THR A 149 -3.85 18.81 16.84
N PHE A 150 -4.97 18.16 16.49
CA PHE A 150 -4.96 16.78 16.02
C PHE A 150 -4.29 16.67 14.65
N LEU A 151 -4.57 17.59 13.74
CA LEU A 151 -4.01 17.57 12.39
C LEU A 151 -2.48 17.77 12.41
N LYS A 152 -1.97 18.63 13.29
CA LYS A 152 -0.53 18.78 13.55
C LYS A 152 0.09 17.50 14.08
N ASN A 153 -0.59 16.82 15.00
CA ASN A 153 -0.10 15.56 15.55
C ASN A 153 -0.05 14.46 14.50
N ASP A 154 -1.06 14.35 13.64
CA ASP A 154 -1.08 13.42 12.51
C ASP A 154 0.08 13.69 11.53
N ILE A 155 0.31 14.93 11.14
CA ILE A 155 1.41 15.28 10.23
C ILE A 155 2.77 14.99 10.87
N ARG A 156 2.95 15.31 12.15
CA ARG A 156 4.17 14.96 12.90
C ARG A 156 4.35 13.45 12.97
N LEU A 157 3.28 12.70 13.23
CA LEU A 157 3.29 11.24 13.27
C LEU A 157 3.72 10.65 11.91
N ILE A 158 3.23 11.19 10.80
CA ILE A 158 3.61 10.77 9.44
C ILE A 158 5.07 11.13 9.13
N LYS A 159 5.53 12.34 9.49
CA LYS A 159 6.91 12.78 9.20
C LYS A 159 7.95 12.01 10.03
N ARG A 160 7.65 11.73 11.30
CA ARG A 160 8.61 11.18 12.28
C ARG A 160 8.75 9.66 12.23
N ASN A 161 7.67 8.93 11.92
CA ASN A 161 7.68 7.47 12.04
C ASN A 161 7.82 6.79 10.68
N LYS A 162 8.66 5.75 10.61
CA LYS A 162 8.92 4.99 9.37
C LYS A 162 7.65 4.30 8.87
N ARG A 163 6.90 3.66 9.76
CA ARG A 163 5.69 2.89 9.43
C ARG A 163 4.58 3.76 8.81
N SER A 164 4.26 4.89 9.41
CA SER A 164 3.26 5.83 8.90
C SER A 164 3.70 6.43 7.57
N LYS A 165 4.96 6.86 7.46
CA LYS A 165 5.54 7.37 6.20
C LYS A 165 5.46 6.34 5.07
N THR A 166 5.84 5.09 5.33
CA THR A 166 5.70 4.01 4.35
C THR A 166 4.24 3.76 3.98
N THR A 167 3.31 3.83 4.93
CA THR A 167 1.87 3.65 4.65
C THR A 167 1.33 4.76 3.74
N VAL A 168 1.72 6.02 4.00
CA VAL A 168 1.35 7.15 3.13
C VAL A 168 2.01 7.03 1.76
N PHE A 169 3.28 6.63 1.68
CA PHE A 169 3.96 6.40 0.41
C PHE A 169 3.28 5.29 -0.41
N LEU A 170 2.99 4.15 0.20
CA LEU A 170 2.25 3.06 -0.45
C LEU A 170 0.85 3.48 -0.88
N SER A 171 0.22 4.42 -0.15
CA SER A 171 -1.07 4.97 -0.53
C SER A 171 -1.04 5.72 -1.87
N VAL A 172 0.09 6.34 -2.22
CA VAL A 172 0.27 7.00 -3.53
C VAL A 172 0.33 5.96 -4.65
N LEU A 173 0.83 4.75 -4.39
CA LEU A 173 0.89 3.69 -5.40
C LEU A 173 -0.50 3.24 -5.87
N PHE A 174 -1.55 3.44 -5.07
CA PHE A 174 -2.93 3.17 -5.48
C PHE A 174 -3.35 4.01 -6.69
N ILE A 175 -2.71 5.16 -6.92
CA ILE A 175 -2.97 5.96 -8.12
C ILE A 175 -2.66 5.14 -9.37
N PHE A 176 -1.58 4.36 -9.38
CA PHE A 176 -1.20 3.50 -10.51
C PHE A 176 -2.07 2.24 -10.64
N TYR A 177 -2.86 1.91 -9.61
CA TYR A 177 -3.75 0.75 -9.66
C TYR A 177 -4.80 0.88 -10.79
N GLY A 178 -5.22 2.11 -11.10
CA GLY A 178 -6.12 2.39 -12.22
C GLY A 178 -5.58 1.98 -13.59
N LEU A 179 -4.26 1.88 -13.78
CA LEU A 179 -3.66 1.42 -15.04
C LEU A 179 -4.13 0.01 -15.40
N LEU A 180 -4.36 -0.86 -14.41
CA LEU A 180 -4.84 -2.22 -14.66
C LEU A 180 -6.26 -2.26 -15.25
N PHE A 181 -7.07 -1.23 -14.99
CA PHE A 181 -8.49 -1.19 -15.34
C PHE A 181 -8.77 -0.27 -16.53
N PHE A 182 -8.07 0.86 -16.63
CA PHE A 182 -8.33 1.87 -17.67
C PHE A 182 -7.57 1.60 -18.98
N THR A 183 -6.46 0.85 -18.95
CA THR A 183 -5.67 0.54 -20.15
C THR A 183 -6.25 -0.59 -21.00
N GLY A 184 -7.14 -1.41 -20.42
CA GLY A 184 -7.62 -2.64 -21.06
C GLY A 184 -6.59 -3.78 -21.11
N ALA A 185 -5.45 -3.65 -20.42
CA ALA A 185 -4.38 -4.65 -20.40
C ALA A 185 -4.80 -5.99 -19.77
N VAL A 186 -5.82 -6.00 -18.91
CA VAL A 186 -6.33 -7.21 -18.24
C VAL A 186 -7.75 -7.49 -18.71
N GLU A 187 -7.94 -8.60 -19.42
CA GLU A 187 -9.25 -8.95 -19.99
C GLU A 187 -10.34 -9.20 -18.94
N ALA A 188 -9.98 -9.73 -17.78
CA ALA A 188 -10.90 -9.97 -16.68
C ALA A 188 -11.54 -8.69 -16.10
N TYR A 189 -10.93 -7.52 -16.36
CA TYR A 189 -11.42 -6.22 -15.91
C TYR A 189 -12.16 -5.46 -17.01
N LYS A 190 -12.46 -6.12 -18.14
CA LYS A 190 -13.35 -5.60 -19.17
C LYS A 190 -14.78 -5.54 -18.62
N GLY A 191 -15.20 -4.36 -18.19
CA GLY A 191 -16.58 -4.14 -17.75
C GLY A 191 -16.79 -2.74 -17.18
N PRO A 192 -17.98 -2.14 -17.35
CA PRO A 192 -18.24 -0.76 -16.95
C PRO A 192 -18.19 -0.59 -15.41
N PHE A 193 -18.57 -1.62 -14.64
CA PHE A 193 -18.54 -1.60 -13.17
C PHE A 193 -17.12 -1.55 -12.59
N TRP A 194 -16.15 -2.17 -13.27
CA TRP A 194 -14.74 -2.17 -12.85
C TRP A 194 -14.10 -0.79 -12.94
N ARG A 195 -14.63 0.10 -13.79
CA ARG A 195 -14.15 1.49 -13.88
C ARG A 195 -14.40 2.27 -12.60
N VAL A 196 -15.60 2.16 -12.01
CA VAL A 196 -15.92 2.84 -10.74
C VAL A 196 -15.13 2.24 -9.59
N PHE A 197 -14.96 0.92 -9.57
CA PHE A 197 -14.07 0.25 -8.62
C PHE A 197 -12.66 0.84 -8.68
N ALA A 198 -12.08 0.94 -9.88
CA ALA A 198 -10.77 1.54 -10.09
C ALA A 198 -10.73 2.99 -9.59
N GLY A 199 -11.73 3.80 -9.94
CA GLY A 199 -11.82 5.20 -9.51
C GLY A 199 -11.84 5.39 -7.99
N ILE A 200 -12.53 4.50 -7.26
CA ILE A 200 -12.56 4.48 -5.79
C ILE A 200 -11.18 4.15 -5.23
N PHE A 201 -10.47 3.17 -5.78
CA PHE A 201 -9.13 2.81 -5.32
C PHE A 201 -8.10 3.91 -5.62
N VAL A 202 -8.12 4.45 -6.83
CA VAL A 202 -7.19 5.51 -7.29
C VAL A 202 -7.30 6.76 -6.42
N SER A 203 -8.52 7.20 -6.10
CA SER A 203 -8.77 8.38 -5.24
C SER A 203 -8.72 8.08 -3.74
N GLY A 204 -8.87 6.80 -3.35
CA GLY A 204 -9.07 6.37 -1.97
C GLY A 204 -7.85 5.73 -1.31
N GLY A 205 -6.69 5.66 -1.97
CA GLY A 205 -5.51 4.97 -1.46
C GLY A 205 -5.16 5.30 -0.01
N PHE A 206 -5.10 6.58 0.34
CA PHE A 206 -4.81 7.04 1.71
C PHE A 206 -5.90 6.63 2.70
N LEU A 207 -7.16 6.72 2.29
CA LEU A 207 -8.31 6.35 3.11
C LEU A 207 -8.33 4.84 3.40
N PHE A 208 -8.03 4.02 2.40
CA PHE A 208 -7.96 2.57 2.55
C PHE A 208 -6.69 2.08 3.23
N SER A 209 -5.59 2.83 3.23
CA SER A 209 -4.34 2.41 3.87
C SER A 209 -4.16 3.02 5.26
N PHE A 210 -4.11 4.35 5.36
CA PHE A 210 -3.88 5.07 6.60
C PHE A 210 -5.20 5.26 7.36
N GLY A 211 -6.26 5.70 6.68
CA GLY A 211 -7.56 6.01 7.28
C GLY A 211 -8.19 4.83 8.02
N GLN A 212 -8.09 3.61 7.46
CA GLN A 212 -8.64 2.39 8.06
C GLN A 212 -8.11 2.08 9.47
N PHE A 213 -6.93 2.60 9.84
CA PHE A 213 -6.28 2.34 11.12
C PHE A 213 -6.45 3.50 12.11
N VAL A 214 -7.33 4.45 11.86
CA VAL A 214 -7.75 5.44 12.87
C VAL A 214 -8.73 4.75 13.83
N PRO A 215 -8.57 4.81 15.18
CA PRO A 215 -7.64 5.64 15.94
C PRO A 215 -6.32 4.95 16.34
N SER A 216 -6.04 3.74 15.85
CA SER A 216 -4.87 2.93 16.24
C SER A 216 -3.52 3.59 15.98
N TRP A 217 -3.41 4.52 15.03
CA TRP A 217 -2.21 5.36 14.88
C TRP A 217 -1.88 6.16 16.15
N ASP A 218 -2.90 6.58 16.89
CA ASP A 218 -2.76 7.37 18.10
C ASP A 218 -2.56 6.49 19.36
N SER A 219 -2.43 5.16 19.23
CA SER A 219 -2.52 4.21 20.35
C SER A 219 -1.55 4.51 21.50
N ALA A 220 -0.33 4.95 21.20
CA ALA A 220 0.72 5.22 22.20
C ALA A 220 0.36 6.36 23.17
N TYR A 221 -0.38 7.37 22.71
CA TYR A 221 -0.78 8.54 23.52
C TYR A 221 -2.30 8.65 23.68
N TYR A 222 -3.05 7.67 23.19
CA TYR A 222 -4.51 7.65 23.27
C TYR A 222 -5.03 7.81 24.71
N PRO A 223 -4.47 7.15 25.75
CA PRO A 223 -4.94 7.33 27.12
C PRO A 223 -4.78 8.78 27.62
N LEU A 224 -3.65 9.42 27.31
CA LEU A 224 -3.40 10.81 27.65
C LEU A 224 -4.36 11.74 26.92
N MET A 225 -4.51 11.55 25.60
CA MET A 225 -5.45 12.34 24.79
C MET A 225 -6.87 12.26 25.35
N MET A 226 -7.27 11.08 25.84
CA MET A 226 -8.60 10.81 26.37
C MET A 226 -8.84 11.27 27.82
N SER A 227 -7.80 11.71 28.53
CA SER A 227 -7.91 12.38 29.83
C SER A 227 -8.00 13.90 29.71
N GLN A 228 -7.62 14.47 28.57
CA GLN A 228 -7.75 15.90 28.31
C GLN A 228 -9.20 16.30 28.04
N ASN A 229 -9.53 17.56 28.29
CA ASN A 229 -10.83 18.14 27.95
C ASN A 229 -10.93 18.44 26.44
N ILE A 230 -10.97 17.38 25.63
CA ILE A 230 -11.11 17.45 24.18
C ILE A 230 -12.49 16.97 23.73
N ARG A 231 -13.04 17.61 22.69
CA ARG A 231 -14.27 17.15 22.05
C ARG A 231 -13.93 16.06 21.04
N TYR A 232 -14.58 14.90 21.16
CA TYR A 232 -14.44 13.81 20.20
C TYR A 232 -14.78 14.24 18.77
N LYS A 233 -15.73 15.17 18.62
CA LYS A 233 -16.08 15.76 17.33
C LYS A 233 -14.86 16.39 16.63
N ASP A 234 -14.06 17.17 17.35
CA ASP A 234 -12.87 17.85 16.78
C ASP A 234 -11.80 16.82 16.36
N TYR A 235 -11.66 15.75 17.13
CA TYR A 235 -10.79 14.62 16.80
C TYR A 235 -11.25 13.93 15.50
N LEU A 236 -12.53 13.54 15.41
CA LEU A 236 -13.09 12.89 14.22
C LEU A 236 -13.04 13.79 12.98
N GLU A 237 -13.31 15.09 13.16
CA GLU A 237 -13.23 16.07 12.06
C GLU A 237 -11.81 16.20 11.53
N SER A 238 -10.81 16.25 12.40
CA SER A 238 -9.40 16.25 11.99
C SER A 238 -9.06 15.05 11.10
N LYS A 239 -9.45 13.84 11.54
CA LYS A 239 -9.15 12.59 10.80
C LYS A 239 -9.87 12.55 9.46
N TRP A 240 -11.11 13.02 9.41
CA TRP A 240 -11.85 13.16 8.17
C TRP A 240 -11.22 14.17 7.22
N TYR A 241 -10.84 15.36 7.69
CA TYR A 241 -10.16 16.36 6.86
C TYR A 241 -8.84 15.84 6.29
N LEU A 242 -8.07 15.09 7.08
CA LEU A 242 -6.85 14.45 6.60
C LEU A 242 -7.12 13.52 5.41
N MET A 243 -8.18 12.69 5.49
CA MET A 243 -8.60 11.83 4.38
C MET A 243 -9.12 12.63 3.18
N VAL A 244 -9.91 13.69 3.40
CA VAL A 244 -10.43 14.55 2.33
C VAL A 244 -9.29 15.21 1.55
N ILE A 245 -8.33 15.80 2.25
CA ILE A 245 -7.18 16.46 1.62
C ILE A 245 -6.37 15.45 0.80
N ALA A 246 -6.10 14.27 1.38
CA ALA A 246 -5.37 13.21 0.68
C ALA A 246 -6.12 12.72 -0.57
N THR A 247 -7.44 12.51 -0.49
CA THR A 247 -8.27 12.10 -1.63
C THR A 247 -8.32 13.17 -2.72
N ILE A 248 -8.43 14.46 -2.38
CA ILE A 248 -8.35 15.55 -3.35
C ILE A 248 -6.99 15.55 -4.05
N PHE A 249 -5.91 15.43 -3.29
CA PHE A 249 -4.55 15.38 -3.84
C PHE A 249 -4.37 14.19 -4.79
N SER A 250 -4.79 12.99 -4.40
CA SER A 250 -4.76 11.79 -5.24
C SER A 250 -5.59 11.96 -6.51
N THR A 251 -6.75 12.61 -6.42
CA THR A 251 -7.64 12.87 -7.58
C THR A 251 -6.99 13.81 -8.59
N VAL A 252 -6.36 14.90 -8.11
CA VAL A 252 -5.62 15.83 -8.97
C VAL A 252 -4.42 15.14 -9.63
N LEU A 253 -3.66 14.35 -8.85
CA LEU A 253 -2.51 13.63 -9.38
C LEU A 253 -2.93 12.54 -10.38
N ALA A 254 -4.13 11.99 -10.26
CA ALA A 254 -4.71 11.02 -11.18
C ALA A 254 -5.31 11.64 -12.46
N SER A 255 -5.17 12.95 -12.68
CA SER A 255 -5.66 13.65 -13.88
C SER A 255 -5.10 13.10 -15.19
N PHE A 256 -3.91 12.49 -15.18
CA PHE A 256 -3.33 11.85 -16.36
C PHE A 256 -4.18 10.68 -16.90
N TYR A 257 -5.11 10.11 -16.11
CA TYR A 257 -6.03 9.09 -16.63
C TYR A 257 -6.95 9.60 -17.75
N MET A 258 -7.06 10.91 -17.92
CA MET A 258 -7.78 11.51 -19.05
C MET A 258 -7.20 11.10 -20.41
N PHE A 259 -5.92 10.68 -20.50
CA PHE A 259 -5.33 10.12 -21.72
C PHE A 259 -6.01 8.82 -22.19
N TRP A 260 -6.67 8.06 -21.31
CA TRP A 260 -7.41 6.84 -21.64
C TRP A 260 -8.92 7.06 -21.81
N GLY A 261 -9.35 8.32 -21.88
CA GLY A 261 -10.74 8.72 -22.09
C GLY A 261 -11.35 9.43 -20.89
N TRP A 262 -12.37 10.23 -21.16
CA TRP A 262 -13.06 11.02 -20.14
C TRP A 262 -13.74 10.14 -19.08
N GLN A 263 -14.17 8.92 -19.46
CA GLN A 263 -14.81 7.96 -18.58
C GLN A 263 -13.87 7.48 -17.47
N ALA A 264 -12.58 7.31 -17.79
CA ALA A 264 -11.57 6.89 -16.82
C ALA A 264 -11.41 7.96 -15.74
N TYR A 265 -11.22 9.22 -16.14
CA TYR A 265 -11.09 10.31 -15.17
C TYR A 265 -12.41 10.62 -14.45
N ALA A 266 -13.57 10.54 -15.12
CA ALA A 266 -14.88 10.68 -14.49
C ALA A 266 -15.08 9.64 -13.38
N ALA A 267 -14.66 8.38 -13.61
CA ALA A 267 -14.70 7.35 -12.58
C ALA A 267 -13.83 7.71 -11.36
N VAL A 268 -12.65 8.29 -11.56
CA VAL A 268 -11.78 8.77 -10.47
C VAL A 268 -12.45 9.90 -9.68
N VAL A 269 -13.01 10.90 -10.37
CA VAL A 269 -13.68 12.05 -9.72
C VAL A 269 -14.90 11.60 -8.93
N VAL A 270 -15.75 10.77 -9.53
CA VAL A 270 -16.95 10.22 -8.86
C VAL A 270 -16.55 9.32 -7.69
N GLY A 271 -15.51 8.50 -7.86
CA GLY A 271 -14.92 7.71 -6.78
C GLY A 271 -14.39 8.58 -5.64
N ALA A 272 -13.80 9.74 -5.94
CA ALA A 272 -13.31 10.68 -4.94
C ALA A 272 -14.46 11.31 -4.13
N ILE A 273 -15.54 11.74 -4.82
CA ILE A 273 -16.75 12.26 -4.18
C ILE A 273 -17.36 11.20 -3.26
N TYR A 274 -17.46 9.95 -3.73
CA TYR A 274 -17.94 8.83 -2.93
C TYR A 274 -17.01 8.54 -1.73
N ASN A 275 -15.69 8.63 -1.92
CA ASN A 275 -14.72 8.40 -0.86
C ASN A 275 -14.81 9.45 0.27
N ILE A 276 -14.92 10.72 -0.09
CA ILE A 276 -15.08 11.86 0.82
C ILE A 276 -16.44 11.81 1.54
N GLY A 277 -17.48 11.42 0.81
CA GLY A 277 -18.86 11.50 1.25
C GLY A 277 -19.35 10.29 2.02
N LEU A 278 -18.89 9.08 1.69
CA LEU A 278 -19.36 7.84 2.30
C LEU A 278 -18.23 7.02 2.89
N ASN A 279 -17.21 6.64 2.11
CA ASN A 279 -16.19 5.71 2.61
C ASN A 279 -15.43 6.25 3.82
N SER A 280 -15.18 7.56 3.89
CA SER A 280 -14.50 8.17 5.05
C SER A 280 -15.32 8.02 6.32
N HIS A 281 -16.64 8.12 6.23
CA HIS A 281 -17.54 7.92 7.36
C HIS A 281 -17.56 6.46 7.80
N VAL A 282 -17.66 5.52 6.86
CA VAL A 282 -17.65 4.09 7.16
C VAL A 282 -16.28 3.64 7.69
N VAL A 283 -15.19 4.28 7.25
CA VAL A 283 -13.83 4.08 7.79
C VAL A 283 -13.76 4.53 9.24
N LEU A 284 -14.18 5.75 9.56
CA LEU A 284 -14.19 6.23 10.95
C LEU A 284 -15.12 5.40 11.82
N TRP A 285 -16.31 5.04 11.32
CA TRP A 285 -17.22 4.18 12.04
C TRP A 285 -16.62 2.81 12.36
N GLY A 286 -15.97 2.16 11.38
CA GLY A 286 -15.28 0.89 11.59
C GLY A 286 -14.09 1.01 12.54
N GLY A 287 -13.39 2.14 12.49
CA GLY A 287 -12.26 2.48 13.35
C GLY A 287 -12.58 2.41 14.84
N ALA A 288 -13.80 2.78 15.24
CA ALA A 288 -14.26 2.69 16.63
C ALA A 288 -14.19 1.26 17.22
N TYR A 289 -14.19 0.23 16.37
CA TYR A 289 -14.13 -1.17 16.79
C TYR A 289 -12.73 -1.78 16.66
N ILE A 290 -11.75 -1.03 16.13
CA ILE A 290 -10.36 -1.49 16.02
C ILE A 290 -9.64 -1.18 17.33
N LYS A 291 -9.14 -2.24 17.97
CA LYS A 291 -8.49 -2.19 19.29
C LYS A 291 -7.07 -2.71 19.26
N THR A 292 -6.49 -2.83 18.07
CA THR A 292 -5.11 -3.29 17.88
C THR A 292 -4.17 -2.09 17.90
N PRO A 293 -3.27 -1.96 18.89
CA PRO A 293 -2.30 -0.88 18.91
C PRO A 293 -1.29 -1.03 17.76
N ILE A 294 -0.74 0.10 17.32
CA ILE A 294 0.26 0.16 16.25
C ILE A 294 1.60 0.52 16.86
N ASP A 295 2.56 -0.39 16.77
CA ASP A 295 3.97 -0.07 17.00
C ASP A 295 4.49 0.78 15.83
N LEU A 296 4.92 2.01 16.15
CA LEU A 296 5.44 3.00 15.22
C LEU A 296 6.94 2.80 14.90
N THR A 297 7.66 2.09 15.77
CA THR A 297 9.12 1.89 15.70
C THR A 297 9.51 0.70 14.84
N SER A 298 8.62 -0.29 14.75
CA SER A 298 8.86 -1.51 13.97
C SER A 298 8.10 -1.50 12.65
N ASN A 299 8.83 -1.76 11.55
CA ASN A 299 8.23 -2.15 10.26
C ASN A 299 7.85 -3.65 10.22
N LYS A 300 8.20 -4.44 11.25
CA LYS A 300 7.72 -5.81 11.34
C LYS A 300 6.20 -5.72 11.47
N LYS A 301 5.46 -6.32 10.52
CA LYS A 301 3.98 -6.34 10.44
C LYS A 301 3.32 -5.10 9.81
N ALA A 302 4.00 -4.43 8.87
CA ALA A 302 3.38 -3.39 8.03
C ALA A 302 2.14 -3.89 7.24
N PHE A 303 2.09 -5.19 6.94
CA PHE A 303 0.92 -5.92 6.48
C PHE A 303 0.80 -7.21 7.28
N GLY A 304 -0.30 -7.37 8.03
CA GLY A 304 -0.63 -8.64 8.69
C GLY A 304 -0.11 -8.79 10.12
N ASP A 305 -0.79 -8.15 11.07
CA ASP A 305 -1.09 -8.86 12.32
C ASP A 305 -2.36 -9.69 12.07
N LYS A 306 -2.28 -11.02 12.26
CA LYS A 306 -3.47 -11.89 12.29
C LYS A 306 -4.51 -11.42 13.33
N LYS A 307 -4.09 -10.61 14.30
CA LYS A 307 -4.94 -9.98 15.33
C LYS A 307 -5.72 -8.74 14.86
N ALA A 308 -5.38 -8.14 13.71
CA ALA A 308 -6.07 -6.97 13.16
C ALA A 308 -7.30 -7.33 12.31
N PHE A 309 -7.56 -8.63 12.09
CA PHE A 309 -8.75 -9.12 11.41
C PHE A 309 -9.95 -9.11 12.38
N ASN A 310 -10.63 -7.98 12.48
CA ASN A 310 -11.90 -7.88 13.18
C ASN A 310 -13.04 -8.23 12.19
N ALA A 311 -13.83 -9.26 12.47
CA ALA A 311 -14.97 -9.64 11.61
C ALA A 311 -15.93 -8.46 11.34
N LYS A 312 -16.08 -7.54 12.32
CA LYS A 312 -16.87 -6.32 12.14
C LYS A 312 -16.25 -5.37 11.13
N THR A 313 -14.93 -5.22 11.10
CA THR A 313 -14.28 -4.35 10.10
C THR A 313 -14.30 -4.97 8.72
N LEU A 314 -14.19 -6.30 8.61
CA LEU A 314 -14.35 -7.02 7.34
C LEU A 314 -15.75 -6.84 6.76
N LEU A 315 -16.80 -6.97 7.58
CA LEU A 315 -18.18 -6.73 7.14
C LEU A 315 -18.39 -5.29 6.67
N LEU A 316 -17.67 -4.33 7.26
CA LEU A 316 -17.70 -2.93 6.85
C LEU A 316 -16.87 -2.62 5.59
N ILE A 317 -16.05 -3.54 5.09
CA ILE A 317 -15.34 -3.38 3.81
C ILE A 317 -16.28 -3.66 2.63
N ILE A 318 -17.22 -4.60 2.79
CA ILE A 318 -18.13 -5.02 1.72
C ILE A 318 -18.96 -3.84 1.17
N PRO A 319 -19.66 -3.03 2.00
CA PRO A 319 -20.40 -1.88 1.50
C PRO A 319 -19.51 -0.81 0.85
N LYS A 320 -18.28 -0.63 1.33
CA LYS A 320 -17.37 0.40 0.81
C LYS A 320 -16.99 0.17 -0.66
N LEU A 321 -16.93 -1.10 -1.06
CA LEU A 321 -16.49 -1.51 -2.40
C LEU A 321 -17.66 -1.89 -3.30
N LEU A 322 -18.62 -2.67 -2.82
CA LEU A 322 -19.70 -3.19 -3.65
C LEU A 322 -20.85 -2.20 -3.86
N LEU A 323 -21.20 -1.40 -2.85
CA LEU A 323 -22.31 -0.45 -2.94
C LEU A 323 -22.16 0.54 -4.11
N PRO A 324 -21.01 1.23 -4.30
CA PRO A 324 -20.88 2.16 -5.41
C PRO A 324 -20.83 1.47 -6.78
N MET A 325 -20.32 0.24 -6.85
CA MET A 325 -20.38 -0.57 -8.08
C MET A 325 -21.82 -0.92 -8.43
N GLY A 326 -22.63 -1.32 -7.44
CA GLY A 326 -24.04 -1.62 -7.61
C GLY A 326 -24.86 -0.40 -8.02
N ILE A 327 -24.62 0.75 -7.38
CA ILE A 327 -25.29 2.02 -7.74
C ILE A 327 -24.95 2.43 -9.17
N TYR A 328 -23.67 2.35 -9.53
CA TYR A 328 -23.24 2.61 -10.91
C TYR A 328 -23.90 1.64 -11.88
N ALA A 329 -23.96 0.35 -11.54
CA ALA A 329 -24.56 -0.68 -12.37
C ALA A 329 -26.03 -0.39 -12.66
N LEU A 330 -26.78 -0.02 -11.63
CA LEU A 330 -28.18 0.36 -11.76
C LEU A 330 -28.35 1.52 -12.73
N GLY A 331 -27.59 2.61 -12.58
CA GLY A 331 -27.67 3.74 -13.50
C GLY A 331 -27.24 3.39 -14.93
N HIS A 332 -26.17 2.59 -15.05
CA HIS A 332 -25.64 2.14 -16.33
C HIS A 332 -26.67 1.33 -17.13
N PHE A 333 -27.33 0.37 -16.50
CA PHE A 333 -28.34 -0.45 -17.18
C PHE A 333 -29.65 0.28 -17.47
N LEU A 334 -29.98 1.35 -16.73
CA LEU A 334 -31.20 2.11 -16.94
C LEU A 334 -31.09 3.12 -18.09
N GLN A 335 -30.03 3.94 -18.10
CA GLN A 335 -29.87 5.03 -19.09
C GLN A 335 -28.41 5.28 -19.53
N GLY A 336 -27.51 4.33 -19.27
CA GLY A 336 -26.11 4.39 -19.71
C GLY A 336 -25.13 4.98 -18.67
N GLU A 337 -23.86 5.04 -19.08
CA GLU A 337 -22.72 5.33 -18.18
C GLU A 337 -22.84 6.66 -17.42
N ALA A 338 -23.41 7.69 -18.05
CA ALA A 338 -23.58 9.02 -17.46
C ALA A 338 -24.48 8.99 -16.22
N LEU A 339 -25.63 8.30 -16.31
CA LEU A 339 -26.54 8.15 -15.17
C LEU A 339 -25.87 7.37 -14.03
N GLY A 340 -25.12 6.31 -14.36
CA GLY A 340 -24.33 5.55 -13.39
C GLY A 340 -23.37 6.43 -12.60
N PHE A 341 -22.60 7.29 -13.28
CA PHE A 341 -21.69 8.24 -12.63
C PHE A 341 -22.42 9.27 -11.77
N ILE A 342 -23.53 9.83 -12.26
CA ILE A 342 -24.34 10.80 -11.52
C ILE A 342 -24.88 10.20 -10.23
N LEU A 343 -25.41 8.97 -10.27
CA LEU A 343 -25.96 8.33 -9.07
C LEU A 343 -24.91 8.10 -7.99
N VAL A 344 -23.70 7.63 -8.36
CA VAL A 344 -22.61 7.45 -7.39
C VAL A 344 -22.15 8.79 -6.82
N ALA A 345 -22.05 9.83 -7.66
CA ALA A 345 -21.70 11.17 -7.21
C ALA A 345 -22.74 11.73 -6.23
N LEU A 346 -24.04 11.58 -6.55
CA LEU A 346 -25.14 11.97 -5.67
C LEU A 346 -25.08 11.25 -4.33
N CYS A 347 -24.81 9.95 -4.30
CA CYS A 347 -24.64 9.22 -3.04
C CYS A 347 -23.48 9.79 -2.20
N GLY A 348 -22.34 10.10 -2.81
CA GLY A 348 -21.24 10.76 -2.11
C GLY A 348 -21.62 12.16 -1.60
N LEU A 349 -22.27 12.97 -2.43
CA LEU A 349 -22.73 14.31 -2.03
C LEU A 349 -23.76 14.27 -0.89
N LEU A 350 -24.69 13.32 -0.90
CA LEU A 350 -25.63 13.10 0.19
C LEU A 350 -24.91 12.69 1.48
N GLY A 351 -23.94 11.80 1.39
CA GLY A 351 -23.11 11.42 2.54
C GLY A 351 -22.35 12.62 3.13
N PHE A 352 -21.83 13.49 2.27
CA PHE A 352 -21.21 14.75 2.68
C PHE A 352 -22.21 15.72 3.32
N LEU A 353 -23.40 15.90 2.74
CA LEU A 353 -24.46 16.76 3.26
C LEU A 353 -24.91 16.34 4.66
N PHE A 354 -25.04 15.03 4.89
CA PHE A 354 -25.43 14.47 6.19
C PHE A 354 -24.27 14.24 7.16
N LYS A 355 -23.05 14.71 6.84
CA LYS A 355 -21.84 14.56 7.66
C LYS A 355 -22.09 14.80 9.15
N ASN A 356 -22.74 15.92 9.50
CA ASN A 356 -22.96 16.29 10.91
C ASN A 356 -23.80 15.24 11.66
N LYS A 357 -24.85 14.69 11.04
CA LYS A 357 -25.68 13.63 11.64
C LYS A 357 -24.88 12.34 11.78
N VAL A 358 -24.14 11.96 10.75
CA VAL A 358 -23.30 10.75 10.77
C VAL A 358 -22.22 10.86 11.85
N PHE A 359 -21.61 12.03 12.01
CA PHE A 359 -20.59 12.30 13.03
C PHE A 359 -21.14 12.18 14.45
N GLN A 360 -22.37 12.64 14.70
CA GLN A 360 -23.01 12.44 16.00
C GLN A 360 -23.20 10.96 16.34
N ILE A 361 -23.54 10.13 15.34
CA ILE A 361 -23.66 8.67 15.51
C ILE A 361 -22.29 8.07 15.81
N ILE A 362 -21.27 8.39 15.00
CA ILE A 362 -19.90 7.90 15.18
C ILE A 362 -19.35 8.33 16.54
N GLU A 363 -19.54 9.58 16.94
CA GLU A 363 -19.10 10.12 18.23
C GLU A 363 -19.68 9.33 19.41
N LYS A 364 -20.97 8.99 19.38
CA LYS A 364 -21.60 8.16 20.43
C LYS A 364 -20.90 6.80 20.56
N ILE A 365 -20.54 6.18 19.43
CA ILE A 365 -19.87 4.88 19.40
C ILE A 365 -18.44 4.98 19.93
N TYR A 366 -17.69 6.01 19.53
CA TYR A 366 -16.35 6.26 20.08
C TYR A 366 -16.39 6.50 21.60
N LYS A 367 -17.40 7.23 22.09
CA LYS A 367 -17.60 7.41 23.54
C LYS A 367 -17.93 6.10 24.25
N SER A 368 -18.80 5.25 23.69
CA SER A 368 -19.13 3.96 24.30
C SER A 368 -17.96 2.97 24.30
N GLU A 369 -17.12 2.99 23.25
CA GLU A 369 -15.97 2.09 23.12
C GLU A 369 -14.68 2.67 23.73
N LYS A 370 -14.73 3.90 24.27
CA LYS A 370 -13.58 4.64 24.85
C LYS A 370 -12.76 3.77 25.81
N TYR A 371 -13.39 3.24 26.84
CA TYR A 371 -12.69 2.52 27.92
C TYR A 371 -12.10 1.19 27.45
N LYS A 372 -12.82 0.46 26.59
CA LYS A 372 -12.32 -0.78 25.97
C LYS A 372 -11.10 -0.50 25.09
N THR A 373 -11.13 0.61 24.35
CA THR A 373 -10.01 1.04 23.50
C THR A 373 -8.79 1.43 24.33
N ILE A 374 -8.98 2.18 25.42
CA ILE A 374 -7.90 2.54 26.36
C ILE A 374 -7.27 1.28 26.99
N ALA A 375 -8.10 0.33 27.42
CA ALA A 375 -7.61 -0.93 28.01
C ALA A 375 -6.77 -1.72 26.99
N ALA A 376 -7.29 -1.92 25.78
CA ALA A 376 -6.60 -2.68 24.73
C ALA A 376 -5.28 -2.03 24.27
N TYR A 377 -5.18 -0.69 24.29
CA TYR A 377 -3.94 0.00 23.97
C TYR A 377 -2.91 0.00 25.11
N LYS A 378 -3.32 -0.32 26.35
CA LYS A 378 -2.39 -0.51 27.48
C LYS A 378 -1.78 -1.91 27.55
N GLU A 379 -2.46 -2.95 27.06
CA GLU A 379 -2.02 -4.36 27.17
C GLU A 379 -0.71 -4.70 26.42
N ASN A 380 -0.16 -3.80 25.60
CA ASN A 380 1.09 -4.01 24.84
C ASN A 380 2.21 -3.00 25.17
N ASN A 381 2.07 -2.20 26.22
CA ASN A 381 3.19 -1.53 26.88
C ASN A 381 3.62 -2.37 28.09
#